data_AF-A0A818ALY8-F1
#
_entry.id   AF-A0A818ALY8-F1
#
_cell.length_a   1.000
_cell.length_b   1.000
_cell.length_c   1.000
_cell.angle_alpha   90.00
_cell.angle_beta   90.00
_cell.angle_gamma   90.00
#
_symmetry.space_group_name_H-M   'P 1'
#
loop_
_entity.id
_entity.type
_entity.pdbx_description
1 polymer ?
#
loop_
_entity_poly.entity_id
_entity_poly.type
_entity_poly.pdbx_seq_one_letter_code
_entity_poly.pdbx_strand_id
1 'polypeptide(L)'
;MFQLDILIDISILPSNIMALRDDDFIDFAKEEASHSATTLLEIQGINCVKSLLMTNSVYAIMDVKSKSLDDLKIKYGYMQDDGAFVIQHGVKGNIEYLIDLLKKKCIEDVKLAKSSKHNQSSLSSTIPKSASTVTSNIEGEHYFILIQNDSNGALKCDIRCCCQKWSSLPLRRGKFQLSNFYRHLQDDLINNFDPISFTTIDEKCSFDILLKLYTHFLLELREYHLLPQKVVQLISSNISNLLEVILKLIKTKQSASVLTVVDLETIFTHVNKLITSISKNEYTFLKQCQKHFNYELPIEIVLNTSEDHAYYIPLKISLSHLLHSGELLDAINNNTQSLIIQSNKDNDLILSNRQCRSIKSNTSNRKNSDFLLLKLYSDGIGITNPIGPKKDSHKFTCFYFLLDDLPNVLRSQVNLIGLHCIAYTKHLKDKDSRDVLMNVLIQDFNQLQTQGITVPCISSRLYFSFSFLCGDNLASNELGGFQKNFNSGHFCRHFLITYEQRLIPLTDISFVPRTHLRHDLIVDRIVSNNDGQTLFGVSGDSWFRNLIGFHPTESLPPDLMHDTAEGNTLTHEREDNFNQVDWDSLQKNH
;
A
#
# COMPACT_ATOMS: atom_id res chain seq x y z
N MET A 1 32.81 -7.57 44.91
CA MET A 1 31.93 -7.65 43.72
C MET A 1 30.72 -6.80 44.02
N PHE A 2 30.72 -5.54 43.57
CA PHE A 2 29.63 -4.59 43.82
C PHE A 2 28.38 -5.04 43.04
N GLN A 3 27.20 -5.05 43.66
CA GLN A 3 25.93 -5.26 42.94
C GLN A 3 25.72 -4.08 41.97
N LEU A 4 25.73 -4.34 40.65
CA LEU A 4 25.55 -3.31 39.61
C LEU A 4 24.24 -2.51 39.78
N ASP A 5 23.20 -3.11 40.37
CA ASP A 5 21.89 -2.48 40.55
C ASP A 5 21.89 -1.24 41.47
N ILE A 6 22.95 -1.04 42.26
CA ILE A 6 23.12 0.09 43.18
C ILE A 6 23.70 1.34 42.49
N LEU A 7 24.33 1.21 41.31
CA LEU A 7 25.03 2.31 40.62
C LEU A 7 24.17 3.07 39.60
N ILE A 8 22.96 2.59 39.30
CA ILE A 8 22.06 3.20 38.32
C ILE A 8 20.95 3.93 39.07
N ASP A 9 21.18 5.21 39.34
CA ASP A 9 20.18 6.14 39.86
C ASP A 9 19.41 6.74 38.70
N ILE A 10 18.09 6.57 38.70
CA ILE A 10 17.19 7.09 37.65
C ILE A 10 16.58 8.44 38.01
N SER A 11 16.82 8.92 39.24
CA SER A 11 16.33 10.22 39.70
C SER A 11 17.03 11.40 39.03
N ILE A 12 18.21 11.16 38.46
CA ILE A 12 18.96 12.12 37.63
C ILE A 12 18.32 12.35 36.26
N LEU A 13 17.39 11.48 35.83
CA LEU A 13 16.79 11.58 34.50
C LEU A 13 15.68 12.64 34.47
N PRO A 14 15.62 13.47 33.42
CA PRO A 14 14.52 14.41 33.25
C PRO A 14 13.20 13.66 33.03
N SER A 15 12.09 14.25 33.48
CA SER A 15 10.76 13.63 33.42
C SER A 15 10.29 13.34 31.99
N ASN A 16 10.78 14.11 31.02
CA ASN A 16 10.51 13.97 29.59
C ASN A 16 11.60 13.21 28.82
N ILE A 17 12.52 12.48 29.49
CA ILE A 17 13.65 11.81 28.84
C ILE A 17 13.25 10.92 27.63
N MET A 18 12.10 10.24 27.71
CA MET A 18 11.59 9.37 26.62
C MET A 18 11.14 10.16 25.37
N ALA A 19 10.84 11.44 25.54
CA ALA A 19 10.39 12.35 24.50
C ALA A 19 11.52 13.12 23.83
N LEU A 20 12.73 13.19 24.43
CA LEU A 20 13.87 13.91 23.83
C LEU A 20 14.23 13.36 22.44
N ARG A 21 14.53 14.27 21.51
CA ARG A 21 14.91 14.02 20.11
C ARG A 21 16.02 14.97 19.70
N ASP A 22 16.77 14.57 18.67
CA ASP A 22 17.76 15.40 17.99
C ASP A 22 18.73 16.06 18.99
N ASP A 23 18.96 17.37 18.87
CA ASP A 23 19.95 18.10 19.67
C ASP A 23 19.69 17.96 21.18
N ASP A 24 18.43 17.96 21.63
CA ASP A 24 18.10 17.83 23.05
C ASP A 24 18.50 16.46 23.63
N PHE A 25 18.34 15.39 22.85
CA PHE A 25 18.78 14.06 23.26
C PHE A 25 20.30 13.94 23.24
N ILE A 26 20.94 14.54 22.24
CA ILE A 26 22.37 14.54 22.05
C ILE A 26 23.07 15.34 23.17
N ASP A 27 22.53 16.48 23.57
CA ASP A 27 23.07 17.29 24.65
C ASP A 27 22.93 16.59 26.00
N PHE A 28 21.78 15.96 26.27
CA PHE A 28 21.63 15.06 27.41
C PHE A 28 22.65 13.91 27.40
N ALA A 29 22.83 13.24 26.25
CA ALA A 29 23.80 12.16 26.12
C ALA A 29 25.25 12.65 26.30
N LYS A 30 25.57 13.88 25.92
CA LYS A 30 26.89 14.49 26.15
C LYS A 30 27.16 14.71 27.63
N GLU A 31 26.17 15.17 28.39
CA GLU A 31 26.25 15.37 29.84
C GLU A 31 26.44 14.04 30.59
N GLU A 32 25.71 12.99 30.18
CA GLU A 32 25.68 11.71 30.90
C GLU A 32 26.72 10.67 30.44
N ALA A 33 27.01 10.59 29.13
CA ALA A 33 27.86 9.55 28.56
C ALA A 33 29.20 10.07 28.00
N SER A 34 29.48 11.37 28.12
CA SER A 34 30.63 12.10 27.57
C SER A 34 30.58 12.37 26.06
N HIS A 35 31.29 13.43 25.65
CA HIS A 35 31.41 13.86 24.25
C HIS A 35 31.90 12.75 23.30
N SER A 36 32.80 11.89 23.77
CA SER A 36 33.35 10.77 23.00
C SER A 36 32.30 9.70 22.69
N ALA A 37 31.39 9.42 23.62
CA ALA A 37 30.29 8.48 23.40
C ALA A 37 29.24 9.06 22.46
N THR A 38 28.90 10.33 22.62
CA THR A 38 27.85 10.96 21.81
C THR A 38 28.26 11.13 20.35
N THR A 39 29.54 11.36 20.06
CA THR A 39 30.05 11.40 18.68
C THR A 39 29.75 10.09 17.92
N LEU A 40 29.81 8.94 18.61
CA LEU A 40 29.45 7.64 18.02
C LEU A 40 27.95 7.51 17.74
N LEU A 41 27.11 8.15 18.55
CA LEU A 41 25.66 8.17 18.35
C LEU A 41 25.28 9.07 17.17
N GLU A 42 25.84 10.28 17.11
CA GLU A 42 25.61 11.28 16.06
C GLU A 42 25.93 10.72 14.66
N ILE A 43 27.09 10.06 14.51
CA ILE A 43 27.54 9.52 13.22
C ILE A 43 26.65 8.36 12.73
N GLN A 44 26.00 7.65 13.64
CA GLN A 44 25.05 6.59 13.33
C GLN A 44 23.61 7.09 13.15
N GLY A 45 23.37 8.40 13.28
CA GLY A 45 22.02 8.97 13.26
C GLY A 45 21.17 8.53 14.44
N ILE A 46 21.78 8.14 15.56
CA ILE A 46 21.07 7.77 16.78
C ILE A 46 20.79 9.05 17.55
N ASN A 47 19.58 9.56 17.40
CA ASN A 47 19.16 10.87 17.89
C ASN A 47 17.99 10.81 18.90
N CYS A 48 17.61 9.63 19.39
CA CYS A 48 16.62 9.50 20.44
C CYS A 48 16.77 8.22 21.29
N VAL A 49 16.09 8.18 22.45
CA VAL A 49 16.09 7.01 23.33
C VAL A 49 15.61 5.75 22.60
N LYS A 50 14.58 5.87 21.75
CA LYS A 50 14.03 4.72 21.02
C LYS A 50 15.01 4.19 19.97
N SER A 51 15.69 5.06 19.22
CA SER A 51 16.70 4.63 18.25
C SER A 51 17.89 3.98 18.94
N LEU A 52 18.33 4.52 20.09
CA LEU A 52 19.43 3.94 20.87
C LEU A 52 19.07 2.55 21.40
N LEU A 53 17.89 2.38 22.00
CA LEU A 53 17.46 1.09 22.58
C LEU A 53 17.11 0.02 21.52
N MET A 54 16.75 0.43 20.31
CA MET A 54 16.46 -0.47 19.18
C MET A 54 17.70 -0.82 18.36
N THR A 55 18.83 -0.15 18.60
CA THR A 55 20.09 -0.43 17.91
C THR A 55 20.72 -1.71 18.49
N ASN A 56 20.91 -2.72 17.64
CA ASN A 56 21.46 -4.02 18.05
C ASN A 56 22.89 -3.92 18.62
N SER A 57 23.72 -3.04 18.03
CA SER A 57 25.06 -2.73 18.52
C SER A 57 25.48 -1.35 18.05
N VAL A 58 25.70 -0.43 18.99
CA VAL A 58 26.24 0.92 18.72
C VAL A 58 27.68 0.84 18.18
N TYR A 59 28.34 -0.30 18.34
CA TYR A 59 29.74 -0.48 17.97
C TYR A 59 29.92 -1.03 16.54
N ALA A 60 28.84 -1.48 15.89
CA ALA A 60 28.91 -2.11 14.57
C ALA A 60 29.48 -1.18 13.48
N ILE A 61 29.37 0.14 13.67
CA ILE A 61 29.98 1.12 12.76
C ILE A 61 31.52 1.02 12.71
N MET A 62 32.15 0.53 13.78
CA MET A 62 33.61 0.37 13.85
C MET A 62 34.13 -0.77 12.96
N ASP A 63 33.26 -1.71 12.56
CA ASP A 63 33.62 -2.83 11.68
C ASP A 63 33.55 -2.45 10.19
N VAL A 64 33.03 -1.26 9.86
CA VAL A 64 32.89 -0.79 8.49
C VAL A 64 34.26 -0.39 7.93
N LYS A 65 34.62 -0.95 6.76
CA LYS A 65 35.85 -0.62 6.03
C LYS A 65 35.63 0.65 5.19
N SER A 66 35.85 1.82 5.78
CA SER A 66 35.78 3.11 5.09
C SER A 66 36.90 4.03 5.52
N LYS A 67 37.57 4.68 4.54
CA LYS A 67 38.59 5.70 4.80
C LYS A 67 38.05 6.90 5.58
N SER A 68 36.75 7.18 5.46
CA SER A 68 36.08 8.26 6.19
C SER A 68 35.91 7.98 7.70
N LEU A 69 36.18 6.75 8.14
CA LEU A 69 36.05 6.31 9.53
C LEU A 69 37.41 6.03 10.18
N ASP A 70 38.52 6.17 9.45
CA ASP A 70 39.87 5.87 9.98
C ASP A 70 40.25 6.82 11.12
N ASP A 71 39.97 8.12 10.99
CA ASP A 71 40.21 9.12 12.04
C ASP A 71 39.39 8.82 13.31
N LEU A 72 38.15 8.33 13.14
CA LEU A 72 37.28 7.94 14.24
C LEU A 72 37.81 6.70 14.99
N LYS A 73 38.31 5.71 14.24
CA LYS A 73 38.92 4.49 14.80
C LYS A 73 40.18 4.84 15.58
N ILE A 74 41.03 5.71 15.05
CA ILE A 74 42.24 6.20 15.73
C ILE A 74 41.87 6.96 17.02
N LYS A 75 40.79 7.74 16.99
CA LYS A 75 40.39 8.59 18.11
C LYS A 75 39.77 7.82 19.28
N TYR A 76 38.99 6.76 19.02
CA TYR A 76 38.18 6.08 20.04
C TYR A 76 38.47 4.58 20.20
N GLY A 77 39.52 4.05 19.56
CA GLY A 77 39.95 2.67 19.77
C GLY A 77 41.45 2.46 19.65
N TYR A 78 41.86 1.22 19.88
CA TYR A 78 43.22 0.73 19.83
C TYR A 78 43.31 -0.35 18.76
N MET A 79 44.32 -0.26 17.91
CA MET A 79 44.68 -1.34 17.00
C MET A 79 45.69 -2.23 17.71
N GLN A 80 45.35 -3.50 17.86
CA GLN A 80 46.22 -4.51 18.45
C GLN A 80 47.25 -4.99 17.42
N ASP A 81 48.37 -5.55 17.89
CA ASP A 81 49.49 -5.99 17.04
C ASP A 81 49.10 -7.11 16.05
N ASP A 82 48.01 -7.83 16.32
CA ASP A 82 47.41 -8.86 15.45
C ASP A 82 46.42 -8.29 14.41
N GLY A 83 46.24 -6.96 14.39
CA GLY A 83 45.31 -6.26 13.51
C GLY A 83 43.88 -6.18 14.03
N ALA A 84 43.57 -6.68 15.23
CA ALA A 84 42.24 -6.53 15.84
C ALA A 84 42.00 -5.11 16.37
N PHE A 85 40.77 -4.62 16.26
CA PHE A 85 40.38 -3.29 16.73
C PHE A 85 39.57 -3.38 18.02
N VAL A 86 39.95 -2.62 19.05
CA VAL A 86 39.27 -2.57 20.35
C VAL A 86 38.89 -1.14 20.71
N ILE A 87 37.61 -0.89 20.98
CA ILE A 87 37.13 0.41 21.43
C ILE A 87 37.65 0.71 22.83
N GLN A 88 37.98 1.97 23.11
CA GLN A 88 38.37 2.43 24.43
C GLN A 88 37.33 2.01 25.48
N HIS A 89 37.78 1.29 26.52
CA HIS A 89 36.91 0.72 27.53
C HIS A 89 36.04 1.78 28.24
N GLY A 90 36.54 3.01 28.41
CA GLY A 90 35.76 4.12 28.98
C GLY A 90 34.61 4.58 28.08
N VAL A 91 34.83 4.67 26.76
CA VAL A 91 33.77 5.04 25.80
C VAL A 91 32.70 3.94 25.74
N LYS A 92 33.14 2.68 25.72
CA LYS A 92 32.24 1.51 25.77
C LYS A 92 31.41 1.48 27.07
N GLY A 93 32.06 1.67 28.21
CA GLY A 93 31.40 1.69 29.51
C GLY A 93 30.36 2.80 29.65
N ASN A 94 30.64 4.00 29.14
CA ASN A 94 29.71 5.13 29.20
C ASN A 94 28.44 4.91 28.34
N ILE A 95 28.60 4.32 27.15
CA ILE A 95 27.45 3.98 26.30
C ILE A 95 26.61 2.87 26.94
N GLU A 96 27.25 1.83 27.49
CA GLU A 96 26.56 0.75 28.18
C GLU A 96 25.81 1.26 29.42
N TYR A 97 26.44 2.14 30.20
CA TYR A 97 25.82 2.82 31.35
C TYR A 97 24.57 3.62 30.93
N LEU A 98 24.67 4.44 29.89
CA LEU A 98 23.55 5.21 29.36
C LEU A 98 22.39 4.32 28.90
N ILE A 99 22.70 3.22 28.21
CA ILE A 99 21.69 2.25 27.75
C ILE A 99 20.98 1.61 28.94
N ASP A 100 21.71 1.18 29.96
CA ASP A 100 21.13 0.51 31.13
C ASP A 100 20.31 1.48 32.00
N LEU A 101 20.77 2.73 32.13
CA LEU A 101 20.03 3.82 32.77
C LEU A 101 18.67 4.07 32.09
N LEU A 102 18.65 4.16 30.75
CA LEU A 102 17.43 4.36 29.97
C LEU A 102 16.50 3.14 29.98
N LYS A 103 17.05 1.91 29.94
CA LYS A 103 16.25 0.68 30.07
C LYS A 103 15.54 0.61 31.43
N LYS A 104 16.25 0.95 32.52
CA LYS A 104 15.67 0.94 33.87
C LYS A 104 14.52 1.94 33.97
N LYS A 105 14.66 3.12 33.37
CA LYS A 105 13.59 4.13 33.28
C LYS A 105 12.38 3.64 32.49
N CYS A 106 12.57 3.00 31.32
CA CYS A 106 11.46 2.41 30.56
C CYS A 106 10.66 1.39 31.39
N ILE A 107 11.35 0.57 32.19
CA ILE A 107 10.71 -0.44 33.04
C ILE A 107 9.86 0.21 34.14
N GLU A 108 10.33 1.30 34.74
CA GLU A 108 9.58 2.04 35.76
C GLU A 108 8.34 2.75 35.20
N ASP A 109 8.48 3.44 34.06
CA ASP A 109 7.35 4.13 33.43
C ASP A 109 6.24 3.12 33.05
N VAL A 110 6.62 1.90 32.62
CA VAL A 110 5.67 0.80 32.37
C VAL A 110 5.03 0.27 33.66
N LYS A 111 5.73 0.27 34.80
CA LYS A 111 5.16 -0.11 36.11
C LYS A 111 4.16 0.95 36.60
N LEU A 112 4.47 2.23 36.44
CA LEU A 112 3.60 3.36 36.81
C LEU A 112 2.34 3.43 35.92
N ALA A 113 2.48 3.14 34.62
CA ALA A 113 1.33 3.04 33.70
C ALA A 113 0.40 1.85 34.02
N LYS A 114 0.89 0.82 34.70
CA LYS A 114 0.10 -0.34 35.15
C LYS A 114 -0.58 -0.12 36.49
N SER A 115 0.06 0.60 37.43
CA SER A 115 -0.54 0.91 38.73
C SER A 115 -1.63 1.99 38.66
N SER A 116 -1.50 2.97 37.77
CA SER A 116 -2.52 4.00 37.52
C SER A 116 -3.82 3.43 36.95
N LYS A 117 -3.78 2.35 36.17
CA LYS A 117 -4.98 1.64 35.68
C LYS A 117 -5.74 0.85 36.74
N HIS A 118 -5.12 0.55 37.90
CA HIS A 118 -5.77 -0.26 38.94
C HIS A 118 -6.62 0.57 39.93
N ASN A 119 -6.42 1.89 39.99
CA ASN A 119 -7.13 2.78 40.94
C ASN A 119 -8.43 3.38 40.39
N GLN A 120 -8.78 3.18 39.12
CA GLN A 120 -10.02 3.69 38.52
C GLN A 120 -11.20 2.69 38.54
N SER A 121 -11.04 1.48 39.09
CA SER A 121 -12.06 0.42 39.01
C SER A 121 -12.67 -0.01 40.36
N SER A 122 -12.65 0.83 41.40
CA SER A 122 -13.25 0.52 42.70
C SER A 122 -14.59 1.23 42.92
N LEU A 123 -15.64 0.80 42.20
CA LEU A 123 -17.02 0.89 42.68
C LEU A 123 -17.80 -0.40 42.37
N SER A 124 -18.22 -1.06 43.46
CA SER A 124 -19.28 -2.09 43.60
C SER A 124 -19.24 -3.34 42.71
N SER A 125 -18.92 -4.50 43.30
CA SER A 125 -19.91 -5.41 43.93
C SER A 125 -19.30 -6.79 44.21
N THR A 126 -19.64 -7.31 45.39
CA THR A 126 -19.26 -8.59 45.98
C THR A 126 -19.97 -9.75 45.27
N ILE A 127 -19.28 -10.86 44.93
CA ILE A 127 -19.77 -12.26 44.82
C ILE A 127 -18.54 -13.19 44.59
N PRO A 128 -18.56 -14.48 45.04
CA PRO A 128 -17.36 -15.18 45.53
C PRO A 128 -16.65 -16.06 44.50
N LYS A 129 -15.42 -16.45 44.88
CA LYS A 129 -14.44 -17.28 44.16
C LYS A 129 -15.04 -18.57 43.56
N SER A 130 -14.93 -18.72 42.24
CA SER A 130 -14.79 -20.01 41.55
C SER A 130 -13.85 -19.85 40.36
N ALA A 131 -12.89 -20.76 40.21
CA ALA A 131 -11.88 -20.74 39.15
C ALA A 131 -12.55 -20.67 37.76
N SER A 132 -12.33 -19.58 37.04
CA SER A 132 -12.85 -19.40 35.68
C SER A 132 -11.71 -19.13 34.71
N THR A 133 -11.69 -19.92 33.65
CA THR A 133 -10.89 -19.74 32.45
C THR A 133 -11.18 -18.34 31.88
N VAL A 134 -10.16 -17.49 31.79
CA VAL A 134 -10.33 -16.13 31.22
C VAL A 134 -10.76 -16.28 29.77
N THR A 135 -11.99 -15.88 29.49
CA THR A 135 -12.57 -15.78 28.15
C THR A 135 -12.82 -14.31 27.88
N SER A 136 -12.13 -13.73 26.90
CA SER A 136 -12.44 -12.38 26.42
C SER A 136 -12.90 -12.44 24.98
N ASN A 137 -14.05 -11.83 24.72
CA ASN A 137 -14.69 -11.77 23.42
C ASN A 137 -14.59 -10.34 22.90
N ILE A 138 -14.14 -10.19 21.65
CA ILE A 138 -14.10 -8.91 20.95
C ILE A 138 -14.89 -9.07 19.66
N GLU A 139 -15.98 -8.33 19.52
CA GLU A 139 -16.89 -8.41 18.38
C GLU A 139 -16.79 -7.13 17.55
N GLY A 140 -16.62 -7.28 16.23
CA GLY A 140 -16.66 -6.20 15.24
C GLY A 140 -17.53 -6.60 14.04
N GLU A 141 -17.81 -5.66 13.14
CA GLU A 141 -18.78 -5.86 12.04
C GLU A 141 -18.46 -7.04 11.10
N HIS A 142 -17.20 -7.49 11.04
CA HIS A 142 -16.75 -8.55 10.12
C HIS A 142 -16.03 -9.72 10.81
N TYR A 143 -15.84 -9.69 12.12
CA TYR A 143 -15.13 -10.75 12.83
C TYR A 143 -15.53 -10.84 14.31
N PHE A 144 -15.39 -12.04 14.86
CA PHE A 144 -15.52 -12.32 16.29
C PHE A 144 -14.23 -12.97 16.79
N ILE A 145 -13.57 -12.34 17.76
CA ILE A 145 -12.35 -12.86 18.37
C ILE A 145 -12.67 -13.44 19.74
N LEU A 146 -12.22 -14.68 19.95
CA LEU A 146 -12.35 -15.45 21.17
C LEU A 146 -10.96 -15.74 21.72
N ILE A 147 -10.64 -15.16 22.87
CA ILE A 147 -9.38 -15.47 23.57
C ILE A 147 -9.70 -16.43 24.71
N GLN A 148 -9.03 -17.58 24.72
CA GLN A 148 -9.20 -18.64 25.70
C GLN A 148 -7.84 -19.13 26.21
N ASN A 149 -7.80 -19.66 27.43
CA ASN A 149 -6.66 -20.45 27.86
C ASN A 149 -6.82 -21.89 27.38
N ASP A 150 -5.81 -22.41 26.69
CA ASP A 150 -5.74 -23.83 26.35
C ASP A 150 -5.57 -24.67 27.64
N SER A 151 -5.78 -25.98 27.53
CA SER A 151 -5.60 -27.02 28.54
C SER A 151 -4.28 -26.93 29.33
N ASN A 152 -3.24 -26.33 28.74
CA ASN A 152 -1.93 -26.11 29.35
C ASN A 152 -1.74 -24.70 29.96
N GLY A 153 -2.77 -23.87 30.05
CA GLY A 153 -2.71 -22.50 30.60
C GLY A 153 -2.11 -21.45 29.65
N ALA A 154 -1.84 -21.80 28.39
CA ALA A 154 -1.36 -20.88 27.36
C ALA A 154 -2.52 -20.12 26.72
N LEU A 155 -2.35 -18.81 26.51
CA LEU A 155 -3.32 -17.96 25.81
C LEU A 155 -3.43 -18.39 24.33
N LYS A 156 -4.63 -18.77 23.92
CA LYS A 156 -5.05 -19.06 22.55
C LYS A 156 -6.04 -17.99 22.09
N CYS A 157 -5.91 -17.52 20.86
CA CYS A 157 -6.82 -16.56 20.26
C CYS A 157 -7.37 -17.14 18.97
N ASP A 158 -8.68 -17.32 18.91
CA ASP A 158 -9.40 -17.81 17.75
C ASP A 158 -10.23 -16.65 17.16
N ILE A 159 -10.16 -16.45 15.85
CA ILE A 159 -10.92 -15.45 15.13
C ILE A 159 -11.94 -16.15 14.21
N ARG A 160 -13.18 -15.68 14.22
CA ARG A 160 -14.30 -16.14 13.40
C ARG A 160 -14.65 -15.06 12.39
N CYS A 161 -14.77 -15.42 11.12
CA CYS A 161 -15.28 -14.53 10.08
C CYS A 161 -16.83 -14.52 10.03
N CYS A 162 -17.43 -13.53 9.38
CA CYS A 162 -18.85 -13.48 9.06
C CYS A 162 -19.34 -14.70 8.24
N CYS A 163 -18.46 -15.38 7.49
CA CYS A 163 -18.75 -16.67 6.84
C CYS A 163 -18.75 -17.89 7.79
N GLN A 164 -18.72 -17.66 9.11
CA GLN A 164 -18.77 -18.69 10.18
C GLN A 164 -17.53 -19.58 10.32
N LYS A 165 -16.46 -19.32 9.56
CA LYS A 165 -15.20 -20.08 9.62
C LYS A 165 -14.30 -19.55 10.75
N TRP A 166 -13.75 -20.46 11.55
CA TRP A 166 -12.83 -20.17 12.65
C TRP A 166 -11.36 -20.36 12.23
N SER A 167 -10.46 -19.54 12.75
CA SER A 167 -9.01 -19.65 12.53
C SER A 167 -8.24 -19.25 13.80
N SER A 168 -7.23 -20.04 14.17
CA SER A 168 -6.39 -19.73 15.35
C SER A 168 -5.27 -18.77 14.98
N LEU A 169 -5.10 -17.70 15.75
CA LEU A 169 -4.03 -16.73 15.58
C LEU A 169 -2.75 -17.19 16.30
N PRO A 170 -1.60 -17.25 15.62
CA PRO A 170 -0.34 -17.63 16.26
C PRO A 170 0.12 -16.54 17.24
N LEU A 171 0.51 -16.95 18.45
CA LEU A 171 1.15 -16.08 19.43
C LEU A 171 2.64 -15.97 19.11
N ARG A 172 3.12 -14.78 18.73
CA ARG A 172 4.55 -14.51 18.52
C ARG A 172 4.97 -13.28 19.32
N ARG A 173 6.03 -13.42 20.13
CA ARG A 173 6.55 -12.35 21.01
C ARG A 173 5.49 -11.71 21.92
N GLY A 174 4.59 -12.53 22.47
CA GLY A 174 3.53 -12.07 23.39
C GLY A 174 2.37 -11.31 22.75
N LYS A 175 2.29 -11.28 21.40
CA LYS A 175 1.16 -10.71 20.66
C LYS A 175 0.58 -11.76 19.70
N PHE A 176 -0.74 -11.81 19.58
CA PHE A 176 -1.40 -12.60 18.55
C PHE A 176 -1.22 -11.91 17.21
N GLN A 177 -0.67 -12.62 16.22
CA GLN A 177 -0.45 -12.07 14.89
C GLN A 177 -1.63 -12.39 13.99
N LEU A 178 -2.25 -11.35 13.44
CA LEU A 178 -3.26 -11.44 12.39
C LEU A 178 -2.58 -11.64 11.03
N SER A 179 -1.82 -12.72 10.86
CA SER A 179 -1.22 -13.02 9.56
C SER A 179 -2.29 -13.55 8.61
N ASN A 180 -2.58 -12.79 7.56
CA ASN A 180 -3.41 -13.21 6.42
C ASN A 180 -4.84 -13.67 6.76
N PHE A 181 -5.49 -13.07 7.77
CA PHE A 181 -6.90 -13.39 8.07
C PHE A 181 -7.78 -13.23 6.83
N TYR A 182 -7.57 -12.24 5.97
CA TYR A 182 -8.35 -12.05 4.74
C TYR A 182 -8.07 -13.05 3.60
N ARG A 183 -7.12 -13.99 3.78
CA ARG A 183 -6.81 -14.99 2.73
C ARG A 183 -7.93 -15.99 2.51
N HIS A 184 -8.78 -16.26 3.52
CA HIS A 184 -9.94 -17.14 3.34
C HIS A 184 -11.11 -16.46 2.60
N LEU A 185 -11.17 -15.12 2.57
CA LEU A 185 -12.11 -14.36 1.73
C LEU A 185 -11.62 -14.27 0.28
N GLN A 186 -10.35 -14.60 0.04
CA GLN A 186 -9.73 -14.68 -1.28
C GLN A 186 -10.28 -15.86 -2.08
N ASP A 187 -10.53 -17.00 -1.41
CA ASP A 187 -10.97 -18.24 -2.04
C ASP A 187 -12.45 -18.23 -2.47
N ASP A 188 -13.33 -17.48 -1.80
CA ASP A 188 -14.79 -17.58 -2.03
C ASP A 188 -15.39 -16.52 -2.98
N LEU A 189 -14.66 -15.43 -3.32
CA LEU A 189 -15.25 -14.29 -4.07
C LEU A 189 -14.46 -13.82 -5.31
N ILE A 190 -13.16 -14.15 -5.41
CA ILE A 190 -12.31 -13.73 -6.55
C ILE A 190 -11.32 -14.84 -6.91
N ASN A 191 -11.77 -16.10 -6.92
CA ASN A 191 -11.02 -17.16 -7.54
C ASN A 191 -11.16 -17.09 -9.08
N ASN A 192 -10.50 -16.09 -9.68
CA ASN A 192 -10.06 -16.21 -11.07
C ASN A 192 -8.89 -17.21 -11.21
N PHE A 193 -8.39 -17.74 -10.09
CA PHE A 193 -7.40 -18.81 -10.00
C PHE A 193 -7.89 -19.86 -9.00
N ASP A 194 -9.11 -20.37 -9.20
CA ASP A 194 -9.45 -21.64 -8.55
C ASP A 194 -8.37 -22.66 -8.97
N PRO A 195 -7.70 -23.34 -8.02
CA PRO A 195 -6.95 -24.53 -8.37
C PRO A 195 -7.99 -25.45 -9.01
N ILE A 196 -7.90 -25.66 -10.33
CA ILE A 196 -8.86 -26.45 -11.09
C ILE A 196 -9.09 -27.73 -10.30
N SER A 197 -10.27 -27.82 -9.68
CA SER A 197 -10.61 -29.01 -8.92
C SER A 197 -10.55 -30.14 -9.94
N PHE A 198 -9.70 -31.14 -9.68
CA PHE A 198 -9.64 -32.35 -10.49
C PHE A 198 -10.95 -33.12 -10.28
N THR A 199 -12.06 -32.58 -10.77
CA THR A 199 -13.24 -33.34 -11.11
C THR A 199 -12.88 -34.09 -12.37
N THR A 200 -13.00 -35.41 -12.28
CA THR A 200 -12.82 -36.39 -13.36
C THR A 200 -13.04 -35.78 -14.74
N ILE A 201 -11.97 -35.83 -15.55
CA ILE A 201 -11.95 -35.38 -16.95
C ILE A 201 -13.21 -35.92 -17.63
N ASP A 202 -14.10 -34.99 -17.97
CA ASP A 202 -15.30 -35.24 -18.77
C ASP A 202 -14.90 -35.98 -20.06
N GLU A 203 -15.75 -36.88 -20.57
CA GLU A 203 -15.42 -37.83 -21.67
C GLU A 203 -15.02 -37.15 -23.01
N LYS A 204 -14.96 -35.80 -23.07
CA LYS A 204 -14.52 -34.99 -24.21
C LYS A 204 -13.33 -34.08 -23.87
N CYS A 205 -12.14 -34.65 -23.67
CA CYS A 205 -10.89 -33.89 -23.59
C CYS A 205 -10.40 -33.49 -25.01
N SER A 206 -10.12 -32.20 -25.24
CA SER A 206 -9.65 -31.67 -26.53
C SER A 206 -8.25 -31.03 -26.41
N PHE A 207 -7.53 -30.92 -27.54
CA PHE A 207 -6.24 -30.22 -27.56
C PHE A 207 -6.36 -28.72 -27.20
N ASP A 208 -7.55 -28.13 -27.39
CA ASP A 208 -7.83 -26.75 -27.01
C ASP A 208 -7.89 -26.58 -25.48
N ILE A 209 -8.51 -27.55 -24.79
CA ILE A 209 -8.53 -27.59 -23.32
C ILE A 209 -7.11 -27.72 -22.78
N LEU A 210 -6.29 -28.60 -23.37
CA LEU A 210 -4.88 -28.74 -23.00
C LEU A 210 -4.09 -27.43 -23.17
N LEU A 211 -4.27 -26.74 -24.31
CA LEU A 211 -3.64 -25.44 -24.57
C LEU A 211 -4.02 -24.40 -23.52
N LYS A 212 -5.31 -24.34 -23.16
CA LYS A 212 -5.80 -23.47 -22.10
C LYS A 212 -5.13 -23.79 -20.76
N LEU A 213 -5.11 -25.07 -20.36
CA LEU A 213 -4.50 -25.52 -19.11
C LEU A 213 -3.00 -25.23 -19.04
N TYR A 214 -2.28 -25.50 -20.12
CA TYR A 214 -0.83 -25.25 -20.16
C TYR A 214 -0.52 -23.75 -20.16
N THR A 215 -1.32 -22.95 -20.86
CA THR A 215 -1.18 -21.48 -20.84
C THR A 215 -1.46 -20.93 -19.43
N HIS A 216 -2.47 -21.46 -18.73
CA HIS A 216 -2.74 -21.13 -17.33
C HIS A 216 -1.55 -21.46 -16.42
N PHE A 217 -0.99 -22.66 -16.55
CA PHE A 217 0.19 -23.08 -15.80
C PHE A 217 1.37 -22.12 -16.01
N LEU A 218 1.63 -21.71 -17.26
CA LEU A 218 2.68 -20.74 -17.56
C LEU A 218 2.39 -19.35 -16.97
N LEU A 219 1.14 -18.90 -17.00
CA LEU A 219 0.70 -17.65 -16.36
C LEU A 219 0.97 -17.70 -14.84
N GLU A 220 0.63 -18.80 -14.17
CA GLU A 220 0.90 -18.97 -12.73
C GLU A 220 2.40 -18.91 -12.41
N LEU A 221 3.23 -19.62 -13.18
CA LEU A 221 4.68 -19.57 -12.99
C LEU A 221 5.26 -18.16 -13.15
N ARG A 222 4.75 -17.40 -14.12
CA ARG A 222 5.27 -16.06 -14.44
C ARG A 222 4.74 -14.99 -13.50
N GLU A 223 3.44 -14.90 -13.35
CA GLU A 223 2.78 -13.75 -12.73
C GLU A 223 2.54 -13.96 -11.24
N TYR A 224 2.26 -15.20 -10.81
CA TYR A 224 2.05 -15.51 -9.40
C TYR A 224 3.36 -15.88 -8.69
N HIS A 225 4.19 -16.71 -9.33
CA HIS A 225 5.47 -17.13 -8.77
C HIS A 225 6.66 -16.24 -9.17
N LEU A 226 6.44 -15.23 -10.04
CA LEU A 226 7.46 -14.26 -10.46
C LEU A 226 8.75 -14.91 -10.97
N LEU A 227 8.63 -16.08 -11.63
CA LEU A 227 9.78 -16.81 -12.12
C LEU A 227 10.36 -16.12 -13.38
N PRO A 228 11.69 -15.94 -13.47
CA PRO A 228 12.31 -15.38 -14.66
C PRO A 228 11.99 -16.21 -15.91
N GLN A 229 11.84 -15.55 -17.07
CA GLN A 229 11.54 -16.18 -18.36
C GLN A 229 12.43 -17.41 -18.64
N LYS A 230 13.73 -17.32 -18.32
CA LYS A 230 14.69 -18.42 -18.50
C LYS A 230 14.34 -19.66 -17.67
N VAL A 231 13.83 -19.47 -16.45
CA VAL A 231 13.40 -20.55 -15.56
C VAL A 231 12.12 -21.18 -16.08
N VAL A 232 11.14 -20.37 -16.52
CA VAL A 232 9.89 -20.85 -17.11
C VAL A 232 10.15 -21.67 -18.39
N GLN A 233 11.07 -21.20 -19.24
CA GLN A 233 11.52 -21.94 -20.43
C GLN A 233 12.21 -23.25 -20.07
N LEU A 234 13.06 -23.26 -19.02
CA LEU A 234 13.70 -24.48 -18.53
C LEU A 234 12.66 -25.50 -18.03
N ILE A 235 11.68 -25.07 -17.24
CA ILE A 235 10.58 -25.92 -16.75
C ILE A 235 9.82 -26.51 -17.95
N SER A 236 9.46 -25.67 -18.93
CA SER A 236 8.78 -26.10 -20.15
C SER A 236 9.58 -27.12 -20.94
N SER A 237 10.90 -26.92 -21.06
CA SER A 237 11.81 -27.86 -21.73
C SER A 237 11.90 -29.19 -20.98
N ASN A 238 11.92 -29.17 -19.64
CA ASN A 238 11.95 -30.38 -18.83
C ASN A 238 10.66 -31.20 -18.96
N ILE A 239 9.50 -30.54 -19.01
CA ILE A 239 8.21 -31.18 -19.29
C ILE A 239 8.24 -31.84 -20.68
N SER A 240 8.72 -31.11 -21.69
CA SER A 240 8.84 -31.61 -23.06
C SER A 240 9.76 -32.83 -23.14
N ASN A 241 10.92 -32.79 -22.47
CA ASN A 241 11.86 -33.91 -22.38
C ASN A 241 11.24 -35.13 -21.69
N LEU A 242 10.48 -34.92 -20.60
CA LEU A 242 9.79 -36.00 -19.89
C LEU A 242 8.77 -36.69 -20.82
N LEU A 243 7.99 -35.92 -21.57
CA LEU A 243 7.05 -36.45 -22.56
C LEU A 243 7.76 -37.24 -23.66
N GLU A 244 8.93 -36.80 -24.12
CA GLU A 244 9.74 -37.56 -25.09
C GLU A 244 10.26 -38.89 -24.52
N VAL A 245 10.66 -38.93 -23.25
CA VAL A 245 11.08 -40.18 -22.59
C VAL A 245 9.89 -41.14 -22.46
N ILE A 246 8.72 -40.64 -22.05
CA ILE A 246 7.49 -41.44 -21.99
C ILE A 246 7.15 -42.02 -23.36
N LEU A 247 7.21 -41.20 -24.42
CA LEU A 247 7.04 -41.63 -25.80
C LEU A 247 8.00 -42.77 -26.19
N LYS A 248 9.29 -42.64 -25.86
CA LYS A 248 10.29 -43.69 -26.14
C LYS A 248 10.00 -44.99 -25.39
N LEU A 249 9.56 -44.90 -24.12
CA LEU A 249 9.20 -46.07 -23.32
C LEU A 249 7.95 -46.79 -23.86
N ILE A 250 6.97 -46.05 -24.37
CA ILE A 250 5.82 -46.63 -25.05
C ILE A 250 6.29 -47.41 -26.29
N LYS A 251 7.17 -46.81 -27.11
CA LYS A 251 7.73 -47.46 -28.31
C LYS A 251 8.47 -48.77 -28.00
N THR A 252 9.28 -48.81 -26.95
CA THR A 252 10.06 -50.01 -26.60
C THR A 252 9.17 -51.15 -26.10
N LYS A 253 8.10 -50.87 -25.35
CA LYS A 253 7.14 -51.89 -24.90
C LYS A 253 6.15 -52.33 -25.98
N GLN A 254 5.92 -51.51 -27.01
CA GLN A 254 5.04 -51.83 -28.14
C GLN A 254 5.54 -52.98 -29.01
N SER A 255 6.86 -53.18 -29.07
CA SER A 255 7.48 -54.29 -29.81
C SER A 255 7.12 -55.68 -29.25
N ALA A 256 6.42 -55.75 -28.10
CA ALA A 256 6.09 -56.98 -27.39
C ALA A 256 4.58 -57.35 -27.35
N SER A 257 3.65 -56.50 -27.84
CA SER A 257 2.22 -56.86 -27.85
C SER A 257 1.39 -56.11 -28.91
N VAL A 258 0.45 -56.83 -29.55
CA VAL A 258 -0.50 -56.31 -30.54
C VAL A 258 -1.67 -55.65 -29.82
N LEU A 259 -1.65 -54.33 -29.69
CA LEU A 259 -2.86 -53.54 -29.49
C LEU A 259 -2.74 -52.23 -30.28
N THR A 260 -3.89 -51.78 -30.78
CA THR A 260 -4.13 -50.56 -31.58
C THR A 260 -3.64 -49.30 -30.85
N VAL A 261 -2.42 -48.82 -31.15
CA VAL A 261 -1.73 -47.71 -30.45
C VAL A 261 -1.27 -46.59 -31.39
N VAL A 262 -1.67 -46.63 -32.68
CA VAL A 262 -1.32 -45.60 -33.69
C VAL A 262 -1.79 -44.19 -33.27
N ASP A 263 -2.80 -44.09 -32.40
CA ASP A 263 -3.32 -42.82 -31.89
C ASP A 263 -2.50 -42.21 -30.73
N LEU A 264 -1.82 -43.00 -29.88
CA LEU A 264 -1.12 -42.44 -28.71
C LEU A 264 0.18 -41.73 -29.10
N GLU A 265 0.95 -42.29 -30.03
CA GLU A 265 2.19 -41.65 -30.50
C GLU A 265 1.90 -40.31 -31.17
N THR A 266 0.86 -40.27 -32.01
CA THR A 266 0.44 -39.05 -32.71
C THR A 266 -0.08 -38.00 -31.73
N ILE A 267 -0.88 -38.40 -30.73
CA ILE A 267 -1.35 -37.51 -29.65
C ILE A 267 -0.16 -36.91 -28.89
N PHE A 268 0.74 -37.73 -28.34
CA PHE A 268 1.87 -37.22 -27.54
C PHE A 268 2.83 -36.35 -28.35
N THR A 269 3.07 -36.70 -29.62
CA THR A 269 3.88 -35.87 -30.53
C THR A 269 3.21 -34.51 -30.77
N HIS A 270 1.89 -34.49 -30.91
CA HIS A 270 1.13 -33.24 -31.06
C HIS A 270 1.18 -32.41 -29.77
N VAL A 271 0.94 -33.02 -28.61
CA VAL A 271 1.06 -32.37 -27.29
C VAL A 271 2.42 -31.72 -27.10
N ASN A 272 3.51 -32.45 -27.39
CA ASN A 272 4.86 -31.92 -27.22
C ASN A 272 5.12 -30.71 -28.14
N LYS A 273 4.62 -30.75 -29.38
CA LYS A 273 4.69 -29.62 -30.32
C LYS A 273 3.91 -28.40 -29.80
N LEU A 274 2.72 -28.60 -29.23
CA LEU A 274 1.90 -27.52 -28.69
C LEU A 274 2.58 -26.84 -27.50
N ILE A 275 3.06 -27.62 -26.53
CA ILE A 275 3.80 -27.15 -25.34
C ILE A 275 5.02 -26.34 -25.77
N THR A 276 5.84 -26.92 -26.66
CA THR A 276 7.05 -26.27 -27.15
C THR A 276 6.73 -24.97 -27.90
N SER A 277 5.64 -24.95 -28.67
CA SER A 277 5.23 -23.77 -29.44
C SER A 277 4.80 -22.61 -28.55
N ILE A 278 4.08 -22.85 -27.45
CA ILE A 278 3.63 -21.79 -26.55
C ILE A 278 4.82 -21.18 -25.82
N SER A 279 5.69 -22.03 -25.27
CA SER A 279 6.82 -21.59 -24.43
C SER A 279 8.00 -20.99 -25.22
N LYS A 280 7.92 -20.99 -26.56
CA LYS A 280 9.03 -20.56 -27.42
C LYS A 280 9.34 -19.07 -27.29
N ASN A 281 8.32 -18.21 -27.35
CA ASN A 281 8.50 -16.77 -27.28
C ASN A 281 7.28 -16.06 -26.70
N GLU A 282 7.48 -14.79 -26.36
CA GLU A 282 6.46 -13.96 -25.72
C GLU A 282 5.22 -13.78 -26.60
N TYR A 283 5.41 -13.59 -27.91
CA TYR A 283 4.32 -13.40 -28.85
C TYR A 283 3.35 -14.59 -28.90
N THR A 284 3.87 -15.82 -28.98
CA THR A 284 3.03 -17.02 -29.01
C THR A 284 2.28 -17.23 -27.71
N PHE A 285 2.92 -16.94 -26.58
CA PHE A 285 2.30 -17.01 -25.26
C PHE A 285 1.16 -15.98 -25.12
N LEU A 286 1.42 -14.71 -25.40
CA LEU A 286 0.40 -13.65 -25.31
C LEU A 286 -0.78 -13.92 -26.24
N LYS A 287 -0.54 -14.47 -27.44
CA LYS A 287 -1.62 -14.88 -28.35
C LYS A 287 -2.54 -15.96 -27.74
N GLN A 288 -1.99 -16.90 -26.97
CA GLN A 288 -2.82 -17.85 -26.23
C GLN A 288 -3.56 -17.19 -25.08
N CYS A 289 -2.93 -16.22 -24.40
CA CYS A 289 -3.59 -15.44 -23.35
C CYS A 289 -4.81 -14.67 -23.90
N GLN A 290 -4.67 -14.02 -25.06
CA GLN A 290 -5.78 -13.34 -25.73
C GLN A 290 -6.90 -14.31 -26.09
N LYS A 291 -6.55 -15.50 -26.59
CA LYS A 291 -7.52 -16.51 -27.00
C LYS A 291 -8.29 -17.12 -25.83
N HIS A 292 -7.64 -17.35 -24.69
CA HIS A 292 -8.19 -18.19 -23.62
C HIS A 292 -8.55 -17.45 -22.33
N PHE A 293 -8.01 -16.25 -22.10
CA PHE A 293 -8.12 -15.52 -20.83
C PHE A 293 -8.52 -14.05 -20.99
N ASN A 294 -9.09 -13.66 -22.15
CA ASN A 294 -9.52 -12.28 -22.42
C ASN A 294 -8.42 -11.24 -22.13
N TYR A 295 -7.15 -11.64 -22.35
CA TYR A 295 -6.02 -10.75 -22.18
C TYR A 295 -6.03 -9.67 -23.25
N GLU A 296 -5.75 -8.43 -22.85
CA GLU A 296 -5.64 -7.29 -23.75
C GLU A 296 -4.23 -6.73 -23.74
N LEU A 297 -3.71 -6.43 -24.93
CA LEU A 297 -2.42 -5.79 -25.08
C LEU A 297 -2.54 -4.30 -24.75
N PRO A 298 -1.55 -3.71 -24.06
CA PRO A 298 -1.47 -2.26 -23.94
C PRO A 298 -1.41 -1.60 -25.32
N ILE A 299 -2.10 -0.48 -25.47
CA ILE A 299 -2.05 0.35 -26.66
C ILE A 299 -0.93 1.37 -26.48
N GLU A 300 -0.09 1.46 -27.49
CA GLU A 300 1.02 2.42 -27.55
C GLU A 300 0.51 3.80 -27.98
N ILE A 301 0.92 4.83 -27.25
CA ILE A 301 0.68 6.24 -27.57
C ILE A 301 2.03 6.84 -27.92
N VAL A 302 2.17 7.30 -29.16
CA VAL A 302 3.28 8.17 -29.56
C VAL A 302 2.96 9.58 -29.04
N LEU A 303 3.86 10.14 -28.26
CA LEU A 303 3.72 11.46 -27.65
C LEU A 303 4.16 12.53 -28.66
N ASN A 304 4.99 13.50 -28.24
CA ASN A 304 5.39 14.61 -29.10
C ASN A 304 6.46 14.18 -30.14
N THR A 305 7.43 13.36 -29.74
CA THR A 305 8.44 12.81 -30.65
C THR A 305 8.18 11.34 -30.96
N SER A 306 8.70 10.85 -32.07
CA SER A 306 8.59 9.44 -32.45
C SER A 306 9.33 8.48 -31.52
N GLU A 307 10.13 8.99 -30.58
CA GLU A 307 10.87 8.21 -29.59
C GLU A 307 10.23 8.25 -28.19
N ASP A 308 9.26 9.14 -27.98
CA ASP A 308 8.59 9.34 -26.70
C ASP A 308 7.27 8.57 -26.69
N HIS A 309 7.24 7.46 -25.97
CA HIS A 309 6.09 6.56 -25.92
C HIS A 309 5.46 6.51 -24.51
N ALA A 310 4.16 6.31 -24.48
CA ALA A 310 3.39 5.87 -23.32
C ALA A 310 2.57 4.63 -23.69
N TYR A 311 2.19 3.84 -22.68
CA TYR A 311 1.38 2.64 -22.88
C TYR A 311 0.14 2.71 -22.00
N TYR A 312 -1.03 2.54 -22.59
CA TYR A 312 -2.30 2.60 -21.87
C TYR A 312 -3.15 1.35 -22.09
N ILE A 313 -4.00 1.04 -21.12
CA ILE A 313 -4.95 -0.06 -21.17
C ILE A 313 -6.35 0.55 -21.15
N PRO A 314 -7.19 0.33 -22.18
CA PRO A 314 -8.54 0.90 -22.26
C PRO A 314 -9.45 0.49 -21.10
N LEU A 315 -9.94 1.47 -20.35
CA LEU A 315 -10.81 1.24 -19.20
C LEU A 315 -12.09 0.50 -19.60
N LYS A 316 -12.66 0.83 -20.76
CA LYS A 316 -13.87 0.18 -21.27
C LYS A 316 -13.73 -1.33 -21.35
N ILE A 317 -12.62 -1.83 -21.90
CA ILE A 317 -12.42 -3.27 -22.07
C ILE A 317 -12.06 -3.90 -20.73
N SER A 318 -11.16 -3.28 -19.95
CA SER A 318 -10.77 -3.79 -18.63
C SER A 318 -11.96 -3.92 -17.68
N LEU A 319 -12.81 -2.90 -17.61
CA LEU A 319 -14.02 -2.91 -16.78
C LEU A 319 -15.07 -3.88 -17.31
N SER A 320 -15.18 -4.01 -18.63
CA SER A 320 -16.04 -5.04 -19.22
C SER A 320 -15.58 -6.40 -18.71
N HIS A 321 -14.32 -6.78 -18.92
CA HIS A 321 -13.75 -8.06 -18.45
C HIS A 321 -13.91 -8.28 -16.95
N LEU A 322 -13.62 -7.26 -16.13
CA LEU A 322 -13.79 -7.33 -14.68
C LEU A 322 -15.25 -7.61 -14.27
N LEU A 323 -16.20 -6.95 -14.92
CA LEU A 323 -17.63 -7.02 -14.59
C LEU A 323 -18.37 -8.14 -15.34
N HIS A 324 -17.68 -9.01 -16.07
CA HIS A 324 -18.29 -10.23 -16.62
C HIS A 324 -18.67 -11.23 -15.52
N SER A 325 -18.05 -11.16 -14.34
CA SER A 325 -18.41 -12.00 -13.20
C SER A 325 -19.72 -11.52 -12.56
N GLY A 326 -20.76 -12.36 -12.63
CA GLY A 326 -22.04 -12.12 -11.97
C GLY A 326 -21.90 -12.00 -10.45
N GLU A 327 -21.05 -12.81 -9.84
CA GLU A 327 -20.80 -12.82 -8.39
C GLU A 327 -20.20 -11.48 -7.92
N LEU A 328 -19.24 -10.93 -8.68
CA LEU A 328 -18.64 -9.64 -8.36
C LEU A 328 -19.69 -8.52 -8.46
N LEU A 329 -20.53 -8.57 -9.48
CA LEU A 329 -21.58 -7.58 -9.69
C LEU A 329 -22.63 -7.65 -8.56
N ASP A 330 -23.03 -8.86 -8.15
CA ASP A 330 -23.94 -9.07 -7.02
C ASP A 330 -23.32 -8.54 -5.72
N ALA A 331 -22.03 -8.77 -5.49
CA ALA A 331 -21.30 -8.24 -4.34
C ALA A 331 -21.27 -6.69 -4.34
N ILE A 332 -21.02 -6.07 -5.50
CA ILE A 332 -21.06 -4.61 -5.67
C ILE A 332 -22.47 -4.07 -5.40
N ASN A 333 -23.51 -4.69 -5.95
CA ASN A 333 -24.89 -4.25 -5.79
C ASN A 333 -25.32 -4.35 -4.33
N ASN A 334 -25.06 -5.49 -3.67
CA ASN A 334 -25.36 -5.70 -2.25
C ASN A 334 -24.66 -4.67 -1.36
N ASN A 335 -23.37 -4.42 -1.59
CA ASN A 335 -22.60 -3.41 -0.86
C ASN A 335 -23.14 -1.99 -1.09
N THR A 336 -23.48 -1.65 -2.33
CA THR A 336 -24.04 -0.32 -2.65
C THR A 336 -25.39 -0.12 -1.97
N GLN A 337 -26.28 -1.11 -2.00
CA GLN A 337 -27.57 -1.04 -1.33
C GLN A 337 -27.43 -0.93 0.19
N SER A 338 -26.52 -1.69 0.80
CA SER A 338 -26.29 -1.61 2.25
C SER A 338 -25.80 -0.22 2.66
N LEU A 339 -24.85 0.35 1.92
CA LEU A 339 -24.32 1.69 2.17
C LEU A 339 -25.40 2.77 2.02
N ILE A 340 -26.26 2.67 1.00
CA ILE A 340 -27.39 3.60 0.83
C ILE A 340 -28.33 3.51 2.04
N ILE A 341 -28.72 2.31 2.47
CA ILE A 341 -29.61 2.11 3.61
C ILE A 341 -29.00 2.68 4.89
N GLN A 342 -27.72 2.46 5.14
CA GLN A 342 -27.02 2.99 6.32
C GLN A 342 -26.93 4.52 6.26
N SER A 343 -26.57 5.09 5.11
CA SER A 343 -26.47 6.55 4.93
C SER A 343 -27.78 7.31 5.09
N ASN A 344 -28.93 6.63 4.91
CA ASN A 344 -30.25 7.22 5.16
C ASN A 344 -30.65 7.16 6.64
N LYS A 345 -30.00 6.31 7.44
CA LYS A 345 -30.26 6.16 8.89
C LYS A 345 -29.36 7.06 9.72
N ASP A 346 -28.15 7.33 9.24
CA ASP A 346 -27.13 8.09 9.93
C ASP A 346 -26.61 9.21 9.01
N ASN A 347 -26.88 10.45 9.40
CA ASN A 347 -26.45 11.64 8.67
C ASN A 347 -25.13 12.22 9.22
N ASP A 348 -24.61 11.68 10.32
CA ASP A 348 -23.41 12.16 10.97
C ASP A 348 -22.15 11.52 10.36
N LEU A 349 -22.30 10.34 9.74
CA LEU A 349 -21.20 9.60 9.12
C LEU A 349 -21.21 9.64 7.59
N ILE A 350 -20.03 9.85 7.01
CA ILE A 350 -19.76 9.61 5.58
C ILE A 350 -19.27 8.18 5.43
N LEU A 351 -20.13 7.31 4.90
CA LEU A 351 -19.90 5.88 4.70
C LEU A 351 -19.46 5.54 3.28
N SER A 352 -19.74 6.43 2.32
CA SER A 352 -19.42 6.24 0.91
C SER A 352 -19.13 7.57 0.22
N ASN A 353 -18.22 7.54 -0.76
CA ASN A 353 -17.99 8.69 -1.63
C ASN A 353 -19.24 9.07 -2.42
N ARG A 354 -20.24 8.19 -2.55
CA ARG A 354 -21.57 8.55 -3.10
C ARG A 354 -22.25 9.68 -2.32
N GLN A 355 -21.90 9.91 -1.06
CA GLN A 355 -22.41 11.02 -0.26
C GLN A 355 -21.75 12.36 -0.60
N CYS A 356 -20.59 12.36 -1.26
CA CYS A 356 -19.84 13.57 -1.61
C CYS A 356 -20.66 14.48 -2.53
N ARG A 357 -20.58 15.79 -2.24
CA ARG A 357 -21.35 16.82 -2.96
C ARG A 357 -21.03 16.85 -4.45
N SER A 358 -19.75 16.74 -4.82
CA SER A 358 -19.28 16.72 -6.20
C SER A 358 -19.89 15.57 -7.00
N ILE A 359 -19.99 14.38 -6.41
CA ILE A 359 -20.62 13.22 -7.06
C ILE A 359 -22.13 13.45 -7.19
N LYS A 360 -22.80 13.90 -6.13
CA LYS A 360 -24.25 14.16 -6.15
C LYS A 360 -24.65 15.22 -7.19
N SER A 361 -23.88 16.30 -7.33
CA SER A 361 -24.17 17.33 -8.34
C SER A 361 -24.03 16.78 -9.76
N ASN A 362 -22.95 16.04 -10.03
CA ASN A 362 -22.67 15.45 -11.34
C ASN A 362 -23.62 14.31 -11.73
N THR A 363 -24.19 13.61 -10.75
CA THR A 363 -25.05 12.44 -10.96
C THR A 363 -26.53 12.70 -10.70
N SER A 364 -26.93 13.93 -10.34
CA SER A 364 -28.30 14.34 -9.99
C SER A 364 -29.38 13.97 -11.03
N ASN A 365 -29.01 13.87 -12.31
CA ASN A 365 -29.91 13.47 -13.40
C ASN A 365 -29.93 11.95 -13.68
N ARG A 366 -29.09 11.17 -13.00
CA ARG A 366 -29.02 9.70 -13.11
C ARG A 366 -29.77 9.07 -11.95
N LYS A 367 -30.56 8.03 -12.20
CA LYS A 367 -31.12 7.23 -11.12
C LYS A 367 -29.94 6.59 -10.36
N ASN A 368 -29.99 6.66 -9.02
CA ASN A 368 -28.86 6.32 -8.12
C ASN A 368 -28.29 4.89 -8.27
N SER A 369 -28.94 3.99 -9.02
CA SER A 369 -28.52 2.60 -9.26
C SER A 369 -27.78 2.35 -10.58
N ASP A 370 -27.77 3.31 -11.52
CA ASP A 370 -27.38 2.99 -12.91
C ASP A 370 -25.90 3.30 -13.22
N PHE A 371 -25.11 3.60 -12.18
CA PHE A 371 -23.70 3.91 -12.33
C PHE A 371 -22.82 3.37 -11.20
N LEU A 372 -21.56 3.07 -11.53
CA LEU A 372 -20.50 2.76 -10.59
C LEU A 372 -19.51 3.92 -10.44
N LEU A 373 -18.96 4.07 -9.25
CA LEU A 373 -17.89 5.01 -8.95
C LEU A 373 -16.54 4.41 -9.31
N LEU A 374 -15.78 5.16 -10.11
CA LEU A 374 -14.43 4.80 -10.53
C LEU A 374 -13.47 5.84 -9.98
N LYS A 375 -12.50 5.39 -9.17
CA LYS A 375 -11.43 6.25 -8.65
C LYS A 375 -10.16 6.03 -9.46
N LEU A 376 -9.36 7.09 -9.57
CA LEU A 376 -8.04 7.04 -10.18
C LEU A 376 -6.97 7.19 -9.10
N TYR A 377 -5.82 6.61 -9.35
CA TYR A 377 -4.64 6.74 -8.50
C TYR A 377 -3.41 7.00 -9.37
N SER A 378 -2.50 7.86 -8.91
CA SER A 378 -1.24 8.17 -9.57
C SER A 378 -0.07 7.83 -8.66
N ASP A 379 0.92 7.14 -9.21
CA ASP A 379 2.15 6.78 -8.49
C ASP A 379 3.39 6.92 -9.38
N GLY A 380 4.54 7.10 -8.75
CA GLY A 380 5.84 7.18 -9.40
C GLY A 380 6.71 5.95 -9.11
N ILE A 381 7.07 5.18 -10.12
CA ILE A 381 7.93 4.00 -9.97
C ILE A 381 9.34 4.30 -10.51
N GLY A 382 10.35 4.22 -9.65
CA GLY A 382 11.76 4.24 -10.06
C GLY A 382 12.27 2.83 -10.34
N ILE A 383 12.82 2.58 -11.53
CA ILE A 383 13.36 1.26 -11.90
C ILE A 383 14.82 1.09 -11.44
N THR A 384 15.54 2.20 -11.22
CA THR A 384 16.92 2.18 -10.75
C THR A 384 17.06 2.11 -9.23
N ASN A 385 18.30 1.93 -8.77
CA ASN A 385 18.64 1.96 -7.35
C ASN A 385 17.95 3.14 -6.65
N PRO A 386 17.05 2.89 -5.68
CA PRO A 386 16.29 3.95 -5.01
C PRO A 386 17.19 4.91 -4.22
N ILE A 387 18.44 4.53 -3.97
CA ILE A 387 19.43 5.30 -3.21
C ILE A 387 20.54 5.74 -4.15
N GLY A 388 20.63 7.05 -4.41
CA GLY A 388 21.73 7.65 -5.16
C GLY A 388 21.33 8.88 -5.99
N PRO A 389 22.32 9.60 -6.55
CA PRO A 389 22.10 10.84 -7.30
C PRO A 389 21.33 10.65 -8.62
N LYS A 390 21.18 9.40 -9.08
CA LYS A 390 20.42 9.03 -10.30
C LYS A 390 19.10 8.31 -10.00
N LYS A 391 18.61 8.33 -8.75
CA LYS A 391 17.38 7.62 -8.36
C LYS A 391 16.17 7.97 -9.24
N ASP A 392 16.07 9.21 -9.69
CA ASP A 392 14.97 9.71 -10.53
C ASP A 392 15.27 9.67 -12.04
N SER A 393 16.43 9.13 -12.45
CA SER A 393 16.80 9.12 -13.87
C SER A 393 15.93 8.16 -14.67
N HIS A 394 15.44 7.08 -14.07
CA HIS A 394 14.55 6.11 -14.71
C HIS A 394 13.23 5.95 -13.94
N LYS A 395 12.48 7.07 -13.82
CA LYS A 395 11.17 7.12 -13.17
C LYS A 395 10.03 7.06 -14.17
N PHE A 396 9.04 6.22 -13.90
CA PHE A 396 7.77 6.14 -14.60
C PHE A 396 6.66 6.74 -13.75
N THR A 397 5.70 7.38 -14.41
CA THR A 397 4.43 7.79 -13.82
C THR A 397 3.37 6.78 -14.26
N CYS A 398 2.70 6.18 -13.30
CA CYS A 398 1.66 5.21 -13.50
C CYS A 398 0.31 5.77 -13.05
N PHE A 399 -0.71 5.61 -13.89
CA PHE A 399 -2.10 5.84 -13.52
C PHE A 399 -2.80 4.51 -13.37
N TYR A 400 -3.53 4.36 -12.28
CA TYR A 400 -4.31 3.18 -11.93
C TYR A 400 -5.77 3.55 -11.76
N PHE A 401 -6.64 2.55 -11.82
CA PHE A 401 -8.06 2.68 -11.52
C PHE A 401 -8.52 1.61 -10.54
N LEU A 402 -9.59 1.91 -9.81
CA LEU A 402 -10.27 0.95 -8.93
C LEU A 402 -11.74 1.30 -8.83
N LEU A 403 -12.61 0.29 -8.75
CA LEU A 403 -14.03 0.49 -8.48
C LEU A 403 -14.23 0.80 -7.00
N ASP A 404 -14.82 1.96 -6.72
CA ASP A 404 -15.03 2.43 -5.36
C ASP A 404 -16.18 1.69 -4.66
N ASP A 405 -17.15 1.20 -5.44
CA ASP A 405 -18.31 0.45 -4.92
C ASP A 405 -18.02 -1.00 -4.55
N LEU A 406 -16.78 -1.47 -4.76
CA LEU A 406 -16.36 -2.77 -4.28
C LEU A 406 -16.49 -2.86 -2.76
N PRO A 407 -16.91 -4.00 -2.19
CA PRO A 407 -16.82 -4.24 -0.75
C PRO A 407 -15.41 -3.96 -0.22
N ASN A 408 -15.29 -3.45 1.01
CA ASN A 408 -14.01 -3.01 1.60
C ASN A 408 -12.89 -4.06 1.50
N VAL A 409 -13.23 -5.33 1.73
CA VAL A 409 -12.29 -6.46 1.66
C VAL A 409 -11.74 -6.64 0.25
N LEU A 410 -12.59 -6.53 -0.77
CA LEU A 410 -12.20 -6.67 -2.18
C LEU A 410 -11.41 -5.44 -2.62
N ARG A 411 -11.83 -4.24 -2.18
CA ARG A 411 -11.15 -2.98 -2.50
C ARG A 411 -9.71 -2.93 -1.99
N SER A 412 -9.36 -3.67 -0.94
CA SER A 412 -7.99 -3.79 -0.44
C SER A 412 -7.09 -4.76 -1.23
N GLN A 413 -7.64 -5.50 -2.19
CA GLN A 413 -6.88 -6.50 -2.94
C GLN A 413 -6.12 -5.86 -4.11
N VAL A 414 -4.83 -6.17 -4.23
CA VAL A 414 -3.95 -5.62 -5.28
C VAL A 414 -4.41 -6.04 -6.69
N ASN A 415 -4.96 -7.24 -6.85
CA ASN A 415 -5.45 -7.75 -8.14
C ASN A 415 -6.69 -7.02 -8.69
N LEU A 416 -7.37 -6.21 -7.86
CA LEU A 416 -8.49 -5.37 -8.28
C LEU A 416 -8.08 -3.93 -8.60
N ILE A 417 -6.81 -3.57 -8.35
CA ILE A 417 -6.24 -2.29 -8.77
C ILE A 417 -5.74 -2.47 -10.21
N GLY A 418 -6.46 -1.88 -11.17
CA GLY A 418 -6.12 -1.97 -12.57
C GLY A 418 -5.10 -0.90 -12.97
N LEU A 419 -4.08 -1.28 -13.74
CA LEU A 419 -3.21 -0.31 -14.41
C LEU A 419 -3.99 0.32 -15.58
N HIS A 420 -4.06 1.64 -15.64
CA HIS A 420 -4.66 2.37 -16.75
C HIS A 420 -3.59 2.86 -17.73
N CYS A 421 -2.47 3.36 -17.22
CA CYS A 421 -1.42 3.93 -18.07
C CYS A 421 -0.06 3.90 -17.38
N ILE A 422 1.00 3.72 -18.16
CA ILE A 422 2.39 3.94 -17.76
C ILE A 422 3.08 4.84 -18.79
N ALA A 423 3.74 5.88 -18.30
CA ALA A 423 4.52 6.80 -19.12
C ALA A 423 5.82 7.15 -18.44
N TYR A 424 6.86 7.42 -19.23
CA TYR A 424 8.14 7.80 -18.66
C TYR A 424 8.06 9.24 -18.14
N THR A 425 8.33 9.46 -16.84
CA THR A 425 8.04 10.73 -16.16
C THR A 425 8.74 11.92 -16.81
N LYS A 426 9.92 11.71 -17.42
CA LYS A 426 10.63 12.77 -18.12
C LYS A 426 9.82 13.35 -19.30
N HIS A 427 9.05 12.52 -20.01
CA HIS A 427 8.25 12.97 -21.16
C HIS A 427 7.08 13.83 -20.70
N LEU A 428 6.53 13.57 -19.51
CA LEU A 428 5.38 14.32 -18.97
C LEU A 428 5.74 15.74 -18.48
N LYS A 429 7.03 16.09 -18.45
CA LYS A 429 7.48 17.47 -18.18
C LYS A 429 7.22 18.39 -19.36
N ASP A 430 7.22 17.85 -20.57
CA ASP A 430 6.83 18.56 -21.78
C ASP A 430 5.31 18.69 -21.83
N LYS A 431 4.82 19.91 -22.09
CA LYS A 431 3.39 20.21 -22.09
C LYS A 431 2.68 19.46 -23.22
N ASP A 432 3.25 19.46 -24.41
CA ASP A 432 2.59 18.85 -25.58
C ASP A 432 2.47 17.33 -25.42
N SER A 433 3.55 16.67 -24.97
CA SER A 433 3.55 15.24 -24.64
C SER A 433 2.52 14.91 -23.57
N ARG A 434 2.44 15.72 -22.50
CA ARG A 434 1.46 15.55 -21.44
C ARG A 434 0.03 15.72 -21.98
N ASP A 435 -0.22 16.76 -22.77
CA ASP A 435 -1.56 17.07 -23.27
C ASP A 435 -2.05 15.96 -24.22
N VAL A 436 -1.17 15.40 -25.06
CA VAL A 436 -1.47 14.20 -25.88
C VAL A 436 -1.91 13.03 -24.99
N LEU A 437 -1.13 12.70 -23.96
CA LEU A 437 -1.45 11.60 -23.06
C LEU A 437 -2.77 11.84 -22.31
N MET A 438 -2.92 12.99 -21.68
CA MET A 438 -4.11 13.32 -20.89
C MET A 438 -5.37 13.33 -21.76
N ASN A 439 -5.28 13.79 -23.01
CA ASN A 439 -6.41 13.71 -23.94
C ASN A 439 -6.89 12.27 -24.15
N VAL A 440 -5.99 11.30 -24.31
CA VAL A 440 -6.36 9.88 -24.45
C VAL A 440 -7.04 9.36 -23.19
N LEU A 441 -6.43 9.56 -22.02
CA LEU A 441 -6.95 9.03 -20.75
C LEU A 441 -8.30 9.68 -20.37
N ILE A 442 -8.42 11.00 -20.54
CA ILE A 442 -9.65 11.75 -20.26
C ILE A 442 -10.77 11.32 -21.21
N GLN A 443 -10.48 11.13 -22.49
CA GLN A 443 -11.50 10.69 -23.45
C GLN A 443 -12.00 9.28 -23.14
N ASP A 444 -11.11 8.34 -22.80
CA ASP A 444 -11.50 6.98 -22.42
C ASP A 444 -12.42 6.98 -21.19
N PHE A 445 -12.07 7.76 -20.16
CA PHE A 445 -12.91 7.91 -18.98
C PHE A 445 -14.24 8.62 -19.29
N ASN A 446 -14.23 9.72 -20.04
CA ASN A 446 -15.44 10.45 -20.40
C ASN A 446 -16.39 9.61 -21.27
N GLN A 447 -15.87 8.71 -22.11
CA GLN A 447 -16.69 7.74 -22.84
C GLN A 447 -17.40 6.77 -21.88
N LEU A 448 -16.74 6.28 -20.83
CA LEU A 448 -17.41 5.48 -19.80
C LEU A 448 -18.52 6.25 -19.07
N GLN A 449 -18.29 7.54 -18.81
CA GLN A 449 -19.28 8.37 -18.14
C GLN A 449 -20.47 8.66 -19.04
N THR A 450 -20.27 8.95 -20.32
CA THR A 450 -21.34 9.41 -21.24
C THR A 450 -22.01 8.28 -22.01
N GLN A 451 -21.27 7.23 -22.35
CA GLN A 451 -21.75 6.09 -23.12
C GLN A 451 -21.98 4.87 -22.24
N GLY A 452 -21.18 4.63 -21.20
CA GLY A 452 -21.24 3.41 -20.40
C GLY A 452 -20.82 2.15 -21.16
N ILE A 453 -21.04 0.98 -20.56
CA ILE A 453 -20.72 -0.34 -21.14
C ILE A 453 -21.92 -1.28 -21.10
N THR A 454 -21.86 -2.34 -21.89
CA THR A 454 -22.82 -3.44 -21.84
C THR A 454 -22.17 -4.59 -21.07
N VAL A 455 -22.89 -5.11 -20.07
CA VAL A 455 -22.46 -6.26 -19.26
C VAL A 455 -23.44 -7.40 -19.54
N PRO A 456 -22.98 -8.64 -19.84
CA PRO A 456 -23.89 -9.73 -20.22
C PRO A 456 -25.00 -10.03 -19.19
N CYS A 457 -24.72 -9.83 -17.91
CA CYS A 457 -25.64 -10.09 -16.80
C CYS A 457 -26.62 -8.93 -16.52
N ILE A 458 -26.48 -7.78 -17.21
CA ILE A 458 -27.31 -6.59 -17.01
C ILE A 458 -28.02 -6.26 -18.32
N SER A 459 -29.34 -6.11 -18.28
CA SER A 459 -30.15 -5.75 -19.46
C SER A 459 -29.95 -4.30 -19.92
N SER A 460 -29.63 -3.41 -18.98
CA SER A 460 -29.35 -1.99 -19.21
C SER A 460 -27.85 -1.72 -19.40
N ARG A 461 -27.54 -0.55 -19.97
CA ARG A 461 -26.16 -0.05 -20.01
C ARG A 461 -25.72 0.39 -18.62
N LEU A 462 -24.53 -0.02 -18.22
CA LEU A 462 -23.90 0.37 -16.96
C LEU A 462 -23.01 1.59 -17.20
N TYR A 463 -23.26 2.67 -16.47
CA TYR A 463 -22.46 3.90 -16.57
C TYR A 463 -21.42 3.99 -15.46
N PHE A 464 -20.49 4.91 -15.61
CA PHE A 464 -19.50 5.21 -14.58
C PHE A 464 -19.55 6.68 -14.22
N SER A 465 -19.08 7.00 -13.03
CA SER A 465 -18.83 8.36 -12.58
C SER A 465 -17.45 8.43 -11.95
N PHE A 466 -16.74 9.51 -12.25
CA PHE A 466 -15.50 9.82 -11.56
C PHE A 466 -15.76 10.07 -10.07
N SER A 467 -14.93 9.44 -9.22
CA SER A 467 -14.97 9.62 -7.77
C SER A 467 -13.95 10.68 -7.33
N PHE A 468 -12.66 10.34 -7.37
CA PHE A 468 -11.53 11.22 -7.08
C PHE A 468 -10.25 10.65 -7.69
N LEU A 469 -9.19 11.47 -7.72
CA LEU A 469 -7.84 11.12 -8.17
C LEU A 469 -6.89 11.23 -6.96
N CYS A 470 -6.33 10.11 -6.52
CA CYS A 470 -5.43 10.07 -5.37
C CYS A 470 -3.96 9.98 -5.81
N GLY A 471 -3.07 10.54 -5.01
CA GLY A 471 -1.62 10.44 -5.15
C GLY A 471 -0.94 11.13 -3.97
N ASP A 472 0.36 10.92 -3.82
CA ASP A 472 1.14 11.66 -2.83
C ASP A 472 1.01 13.19 -3.03
N ASN A 473 1.47 13.98 -2.07
CA ASN A 473 1.32 15.43 -2.14
C ASN A 473 1.96 16.05 -3.37
N LEU A 474 3.12 15.53 -3.78
CA LEU A 474 3.87 16.04 -4.92
C LEU A 474 3.11 15.78 -6.23
N ALA A 475 2.64 14.56 -6.42
CA ALA A 475 1.84 14.14 -7.57
C ALA A 475 0.49 14.87 -7.58
N SER A 476 -0.22 14.93 -6.45
CA SER A 476 -1.50 15.64 -6.36
C SER A 476 -1.36 17.12 -6.71
N ASN A 477 -0.32 17.81 -6.20
CA ASN A 477 -0.07 19.20 -6.58
C ASN A 477 0.30 19.35 -8.06
N GLU A 478 1.11 18.43 -8.60
CA GLU A 478 1.47 18.42 -10.02
C GLU A 478 0.24 18.26 -10.93
N LEU A 479 -0.59 17.26 -10.65
CA LEU A 479 -1.80 16.94 -11.39
C LEU A 479 -2.84 18.07 -11.30
N GLY A 480 -2.91 18.73 -10.14
CA GLY A 480 -3.83 19.85 -9.90
C GLY A 480 -3.36 21.20 -10.42
N GLY A 481 -2.15 21.32 -10.97
CA GLY A 481 -1.60 22.61 -11.41
C GLY A 481 -1.21 23.53 -10.24
N PHE A 482 -0.90 22.96 -9.07
CA PHE A 482 -0.43 23.68 -7.89
C PHE A 482 1.10 23.75 -7.85
N GLN A 483 1.63 24.60 -6.97
CA GLN A 483 3.07 24.65 -6.71
C GLN A 483 3.52 23.39 -5.98
N LYS A 484 4.73 22.92 -6.27
CA LYS A 484 5.32 21.71 -5.67
C LYS A 484 6.26 22.00 -4.49
N ASN A 485 6.31 23.27 -4.06
CA ASN A 485 7.03 23.69 -2.86
C ASN A 485 6.04 23.83 -1.71
N PHE A 486 6.24 23.01 -0.66
CA PHE A 486 5.39 22.96 0.52
C PHE A 486 5.89 23.87 1.66
N ASN A 487 7.10 24.43 1.52
CA ASN A 487 7.76 25.20 2.58
C ASN A 487 7.66 26.72 2.41
N SER A 488 6.77 27.21 1.54
CA SER A 488 6.59 28.65 1.31
C SER A 488 5.27 28.95 0.58
N GLY A 489 4.84 30.21 0.62
CA GLY A 489 3.67 30.66 -0.14
C GLY A 489 2.38 29.96 0.27
N HIS A 490 1.47 29.72 -0.68
CA HIS A 490 0.21 29.01 -0.43
C HIS A 490 0.38 27.53 -0.79
N PHE A 491 0.58 26.68 0.22
CA PHE A 491 0.88 25.27 0.01
C PHE A 491 -0.37 24.38 -0.07
N CYS A 492 -1.49 24.83 0.50
CA CYS A 492 -2.71 24.02 0.60
C CYS A 492 -3.54 24.06 -0.70
N ARG A 493 -4.03 22.88 -1.13
CA ARG A 493 -4.95 22.72 -2.26
C ARG A 493 -6.37 23.19 -1.94
N HIS A 494 -6.80 23.04 -0.69
CA HIS A 494 -8.19 23.25 -0.25
C HIS A 494 -8.46 24.65 0.33
N PHE A 495 -7.44 25.30 0.89
CA PHE A 495 -7.57 26.61 1.54
C PHE A 495 -6.52 27.59 1.05
N LEU A 496 -6.84 28.89 1.08
CA LEU A 496 -5.91 29.97 0.77
C LEU A 496 -5.10 30.37 2.00
N ILE A 497 -4.42 29.38 2.60
CA ILE A 497 -3.54 29.56 3.74
C ILE A 497 -2.09 29.68 3.27
N THR A 498 -1.32 30.57 3.90
CA THR A 498 0.12 30.69 3.68
C THR A 498 0.91 29.77 4.61
N TYR A 499 2.14 29.44 4.22
CA TYR A 499 3.04 28.63 5.04
C TYR A 499 3.30 29.25 6.42
N GLU A 500 3.35 30.57 6.52
CA GLU A 500 3.52 31.31 7.79
C GLU A 500 2.32 31.12 8.72
N GLN A 501 1.12 30.98 8.15
CA GLN A 501 -0.12 30.80 8.90
C GLN A 501 -0.31 29.38 9.43
N ARG A 502 0.50 28.40 9.01
CA ARG A 502 0.30 26.97 9.38
C ARG A 502 0.39 26.70 10.89
N LEU A 503 1.07 27.58 11.64
CA LEU A 503 1.29 27.46 13.08
C LEU A 503 0.25 28.21 13.92
N ILE A 504 -0.66 28.96 13.27
CA ILE A 504 -1.69 29.69 13.99
C ILE A 504 -2.78 28.67 14.40
N PRO A 505 -3.25 28.69 15.66
CA PRO A 505 -4.31 27.79 16.11
C PRO A 505 -5.54 27.86 15.22
N LEU A 506 -6.19 26.71 15.02
CA LEU A 506 -7.39 26.58 14.19
C LEU A 506 -8.54 27.51 14.64
N THR A 507 -8.59 27.85 15.94
CA THR A 507 -9.57 28.79 16.51
C THR A 507 -9.37 30.24 16.08
N ASP A 508 -8.15 30.60 15.67
CA ASP A 508 -7.72 31.98 15.46
C ASP A 508 -7.56 32.31 13.96
N ILE A 509 -7.74 31.32 13.07
CA ILE A 509 -7.75 31.50 11.62
C ILE A 509 -9.17 31.49 11.07
N SER A 510 -9.49 32.52 10.29
CA SER A 510 -10.59 32.43 9.31
C SER A 510 -10.09 31.69 8.06
N PHE A 511 -10.49 30.43 7.92
CA PHE A 511 -10.16 29.64 6.73
C PHE A 511 -10.92 30.16 5.51
N VAL A 512 -10.18 30.65 4.52
CA VAL A 512 -10.75 30.99 3.22
C VAL A 512 -10.64 29.76 2.32
N PRO A 513 -11.74 29.05 2.04
CA PRO A 513 -11.71 27.89 1.16
C PRO A 513 -11.39 28.32 -0.28
N ARG A 514 -10.69 27.44 -0.99
CA ARG A 514 -10.45 27.60 -2.42
C ARG A 514 -11.67 27.09 -3.18
N THR A 515 -12.57 28.00 -3.53
CA THR A 515 -13.77 27.69 -4.34
C THR A 515 -13.40 27.48 -5.82
N HIS A 516 -14.25 26.77 -6.56
CA HIS A 516 -14.06 26.53 -8.00
C HIS A 516 -13.86 27.83 -8.78
N LEU A 517 -14.86 28.72 -8.69
CA LEU A 517 -14.83 30.03 -9.34
C LEU A 517 -13.55 30.81 -9.04
N ARG A 518 -13.10 30.81 -7.78
CA ARG A 518 -11.89 31.55 -7.39
C ARG A 518 -10.63 30.89 -7.94
N HIS A 519 -10.57 29.57 -7.94
CA HIS A 519 -9.45 28.84 -8.52
C HIS A 519 -9.35 29.05 -10.04
N ASP A 520 -10.47 28.92 -10.75
CA ASP A 520 -10.52 29.12 -12.22
C ASP A 520 -10.05 30.52 -12.61
N LEU A 521 -10.50 31.57 -11.89
CA LEU A 521 -10.04 32.94 -12.13
C LEU A 521 -8.53 33.13 -11.87
N ILE A 522 -7.94 32.36 -10.96
CA ILE A 522 -6.48 32.38 -10.71
C ILE A 522 -5.74 31.67 -11.85
N VAL A 523 -6.24 30.51 -12.27
CA VAL A 523 -5.69 29.74 -13.40
C VAL A 523 -5.70 30.58 -14.67
N ASP A 524 -6.84 31.21 -15.00
CA ASP A 524 -6.98 32.04 -16.20
C ASP A 524 -5.96 33.19 -16.22
N ARG A 525 -5.71 33.84 -15.07
CA ARG A 525 -4.69 34.89 -14.94
C ARG A 525 -3.27 34.37 -15.14
N ILE A 526 -2.95 33.19 -14.61
CA ILE A 526 -1.62 32.58 -14.77
C ILE A 526 -1.40 32.22 -16.25
N VAL A 527 -2.39 31.56 -16.86
CA VAL A 527 -2.32 31.14 -18.25
C VAL A 527 -2.25 32.34 -19.20
N SER A 528 -2.94 33.45 -18.90
CA SER A 528 -2.88 34.66 -19.72
C SER A 528 -1.58 35.45 -19.60
N ASN A 529 -0.99 35.51 -18.40
CA ASN A 529 0.20 36.34 -18.15
C ASN A 529 1.49 35.64 -18.59
N ASN A 530 1.54 34.30 -18.55
CA ASN A 530 2.63 33.46 -19.06
C ASN A 530 4.05 33.77 -18.49
N ASP A 531 4.13 34.49 -17.36
CA ASP A 531 5.38 34.90 -16.72
C ASP A 531 6.02 33.80 -15.83
N GLY A 532 5.40 32.61 -15.78
CA GLY A 532 5.89 31.46 -15.00
C GLY A 532 5.81 31.62 -13.47
N GLN A 533 5.23 32.73 -12.98
CA GLN A 533 5.05 32.97 -11.55
C GLN A 533 3.81 32.26 -11.00
N THR A 534 3.93 31.74 -9.78
CA THR A 534 2.79 31.15 -9.07
C THR A 534 1.91 32.25 -8.48
N LEU A 535 0.59 32.07 -8.54
CA LEU A 535 -0.38 32.99 -7.92
C LEU A 535 -1.25 32.20 -6.93
N PHE A 536 -1.21 32.58 -5.65
CA PHE A 536 -1.86 31.86 -4.56
C PHE A 536 -1.57 30.35 -4.59
N GLY A 537 -0.32 29.97 -4.89
CA GLY A 537 0.10 28.57 -4.92
C GLY A 537 -0.37 27.77 -6.13
N VAL A 538 -1.01 28.42 -7.12
CA VAL A 538 -1.33 27.82 -8.42
C VAL A 538 -0.16 28.10 -9.36
N SER A 539 0.27 27.11 -10.12
CA SER A 539 1.39 27.18 -11.08
C SER A 539 0.92 27.05 -12.54
N GLY A 540 -0.27 26.52 -12.76
CA GLY A 540 -0.86 26.38 -14.08
C GLY A 540 -2.21 25.68 -14.02
N ASP A 541 -2.65 25.22 -15.17
CA ASP A 541 -3.89 24.47 -15.29
C ASP A 541 -3.71 23.00 -14.86
N SER A 542 -4.79 22.37 -14.43
CA SER A 542 -4.80 20.97 -14.02
C SER A 542 -4.70 20.03 -15.22
N TRP A 543 -4.03 18.89 -15.03
CA TRP A 543 -3.81 17.91 -16.10
C TRP A 543 -5.11 17.24 -16.55
N PHE A 544 -6.10 17.17 -15.64
CA PHE A 544 -7.39 16.52 -15.84
C PHE A 544 -8.56 17.52 -15.99
N ARG A 545 -8.31 18.79 -16.36
CA ARG A 545 -9.35 19.84 -16.47
C ARG A 545 -10.60 19.42 -17.26
N ASN A 546 -10.41 18.62 -18.31
CA ASN A 546 -11.50 18.21 -19.21
C ASN A 546 -12.20 16.89 -18.78
N LEU A 547 -11.78 16.29 -17.66
CA LEU A 547 -12.45 15.12 -17.09
C LEU A 547 -13.78 15.53 -16.47
N ILE A 548 -14.89 14.96 -16.94
CA ILE A 548 -16.22 15.30 -16.43
C ILE A 548 -16.29 14.96 -14.94
N GLY A 549 -16.59 15.98 -14.13
CA GLY A 549 -16.70 15.88 -12.69
C GLY A 549 -15.40 16.02 -11.91
N PHE A 550 -14.28 16.29 -12.59
CA PHE A 550 -13.02 16.63 -11.95
C PHE A 550 -12.91 18.14 -11.70
N HIS A 551 -12.50 18.50 -10.49
CA HIS A 551 -12.00 19.84 -10.19
C HIS A 551 -10.88 19.73 -9.15
N PRO A 552 -9.70 20.33 -9.35
CA PRO A 552 -8.51 20.09 -8.53
C PRO A 552 -8.68 20.48 -7.05
N THR A 553 -9.67 21.29 -6.70
CA THR A 553 -9.94 21.69 -5.30
C THR A 553 -10.84 20.73 -4.53
N GLU A 554 -11.52 19.80 -5.22
CA GLU A 554 -12.44 18.83 -4.60
C GLU A 554 -12.08 17.38 -4.95
N SER A 555 -11.38 17.16 -6.07
CA SER A 555 -11.10 15.84 -6.63
C SER A 555 -9.72 15.27 -6.26
N LEU A 556 -8.91 16.01 -5.52
CA LEU A 556 -7.55 15.64 -5.10
C LEU A 556 -7.47 15.59 -3.56
N PRO A 557 -7.97 14.51 -2.94
CA PRO A 557 -8.03 14.40 -1.49
C PRO A 557 -6.64 14.52 -0.84
N PRO A 558 -6.58 14.90 0.44
CA PRO A 558 -5.36 14.81 1.22
C PRO A 558 -4.87 13.36 1.33
N ASP A 559 -3.56 13.17 1.35
CA ASP A 559 -2.93 11.90 1.65
C ASP A 559 -2.55 11.93 3.12
N LEU A 560 -3.33 11.27 3.98
CA LEU A 560 -3.11 11.31 5.43
C LEU A 560 -1.69 10.88 5.83
N MET A 561 -1.09 9.93 5.13
CA MET A 561 0.25 9.44 5.45
C MET A 561 1.29 10.50 5.14
N HIS A 562 1.27 11.07 3.93
CA HIS A 562 2.22 12.10 3.52
C HIS A 562 1.93 13.44 4.18
N ASP A 563 0.68 13.87 4.26
CA ASP A 563 0.29 15.14 4.87
C ASP A 563 0.69 15.22 6.35
N THR A 564 0.49 14.15 7.11
CA THR A 564 0.88 14.10 8.53
C THR A 564 2.40 14.01 8.68
N ALA A 565 3.08 13.19 7.88
CA ALA A 565 4.52 12.98 8.00
C ALA A 565 5.37 14.14 7.45
N GLU A 566 4.87 14.87 6.45
CA GLU A 566 5.55 16.00 5.81
C GLU A 566 5.27 17.34 6.52
N GLY A 567 4.43 17.35 7.56
CA GLY A 567 4.08 18.56 8.30
C GLY A 567 3.14 19.49 7.53
N ASN A 568 2.36 18.95 6.58
CA ASN A 568 1.36 19.70 5.81
C ASN A 568 -0.02 19.74 6.52
N THR A 569 -0.13 19.14 7.71
CA THR A 569 -1.33 19.20 8.55
C THR A 569 -1.34 20.46 9.42
N LEU A 570 -2.51 21.08 9.52
CA LEU A 570 -2.77 22.13 10.51
C LEU A 570 -3.03 21.45 11.85
N THR A 571 -2.13 21.64 12.81
CA THR A 571 -2.28 21.06 14.16
C THR A 571 -3.22 21.93 14.99
N HIS A 572 -4.23 21.31 15.61
CA HIS A 572 -5.17 22.02 16.49
C HIS A 572 -4.52 22.39 17.83
N GLU A 573 -3.45 21.72 18.24
CA GLU A 573 -2.79 21.93 19.52
C GLU A 573 -1.29 21.64 19.38
N ARG A 574 -0.47 22.34 20.18
CA ARG A 574 0.94 22.01 20.38
C ARG A 574 1.09 20.52 20.67
N GLU A 575 2.13 19.92 20.11
CA GLU A 575 2.49 18.49 20.20
C GLU A 575 2.81 17.96 21.62
N ASP A 576 2.31 18.60 22.68
CA ASP A 576 2.60 18.17 24.06
C ASP A 576 1.61 17.12 24.60
N ASN A 577 0.46 16.85 23.96
CA ASN A 577 -0.61 16.04 24.56
C ASN A 577 -1.22 14.92 23.71
N PHE A 578 -0.47 14.33 22.76
CA PHE A 578 -0.96 13.12 22.05
C PHE A 578 -1.12 11.86 22.93
N ASN A 579 -0.83 11.93 24.23
CA ASN A 579 -1.05 10.84 25.20
C ASN A 579 -2.26 11.05 26.14
N GLN A 580 -3.02 12.14 25.99
CA GLN A 580 -4.22 12.37 26.82
C GLN A 580 -5.35 12.99 25.97
N VAL A 581 -5.94 12.18 25.08
CA VAL A 581 -7.29 12.44 24.60
C VAL A 581 -8.25 11.98 25.71
N ASP A 582 -8.77 12.94 26.47
CA ASP A 582 -9.87 12.70 27.42
C ASP A 582 -11.19 12.69 26.64
N TRP A 583 -11.61 11.49 26.26
CA TRP A 583 -12.84 11.22 25.50
C TRP A 583 -14.11 11.70 26.22
N ASP A 584 -14.08 11.92 27.54
CA ASP A 584 -15.25 12.38 28.31
C ASP A 584 -15.54 13.88 28.13
N SER A 585 -14.57 14.67 27.67
CA SER A 585 -14.73 16.11 27.47
C SER A 585 -15.52 16.49 26.19
N LEU A 586 -15.52 15.60 25.19
CA LEU A 586 -16.25 15.78 23.93
C LEU A 586 -17.76 15.46 24.03
N GLN A 587 -18.21 14.81 25.10
CA GLN A 587 -19.63 14.52 25.32
C GLN A 587 -20.42 15.63 26.04
N LYS A 588 -19.77 16.69 26.54
CA LYS A 588 -20.44 17.70 27.37
C LYS A 588 -20.79 19.03 26.68
N ASN A 589 -20.48 19.19 25.39
CA ASN A 589 -20.84 20.38 24.62
C ASN A 589 -21.60 20.04 23.32
N HIS A 590 -22.60 19.16 23.41
CA HIS A 590 -23.68 19.06 22.41
C HIS A 590 -25.04 18.92 23.09
#